data_AF-A0A417UF62-F1
#
_entry.id   AF-A0A417UF62-F1
#
_cell.length_a   1.000
_cell.length_b   1.000
_cell.length_c   1.000
_cell.angle_alpha   90.00
_cell.angle_beta   90.00
_cell.angle_gamma   90.00
#
_symmetry.space_group_name_H-M   'P 1'
#
loop_
_entity.id
_entity.type
_entity.pdbx_description
1 polymer ?
#
loop_
_entity_poly.entity_id
_entity_poly.type
_entity_poly.pdbx_seq_one_letter_code
_entity_poly.pdbx_strand_id
1 'polypeptide(L)'
;MERIVEQGLLYDFYGELLTEHQKKIYEDVVYNDLSLSEIAQENGISRQGVHDMVRRCNHMLTEYENKLHLVERFLKIRSGVDEMKHLSENTELTKEEILGRVNSLCCEILKEL
;
A
#
# COMPACT_ATOMS: atom_id res chain seq x y z
N MET A 1 1.06 -9.00 9.93
CA MET A 1 1.49 -8.04 8.91
C MET A 1 2.03 -6.84 9.67
N GLU A 2 3.33 -6.57 9.59
CA GLU A 2 3.92 -5.42 10.28
C GLU A 2 3.14 -4.15 9.91
N ARG A 3 2.93 -3.25 10.87
CA ARG A 3 2.14 -2.00 10.76
C ARG A 3 2.67 -0.98 9.73
N ILE A 4 3.51 -1.41 8.80
CA ILE A 4 4.22 -0.59 7.82
C ILE A 4 3.99 -1.22 6.44
N VAL A 5 2.72 -1.32 6.05
CA VAL A 5 2.40 -0.95 4.68
C VAL A 5 2.70 0.54 4.64
N GLU A 6 3.70 0.96 3.87
CA GLU A 6 4.00 2.39 3.69
C GLU A 6 2.69 3.13 3.46
N GLN A 7 2.48 4.25 4.16
CA GLN A 7 1.28 5.08 3.99
C GLN A 7 1.05 5.44 2.50
N GLY A 8 2.12 5.47 1.71
CA GLY A 8 2.07 5.58 0.25
C GLY A 8 1.30 4.44 -0.43
N LEU A 9 1.55 3.16 -0.08
CA LEU A 9 0.80 2.03 -0.64
C LEU A 9 -0.69 2.08 -0.28
N LEU A 10 -1.02 2.48 0.95
CA LEU A 10 -2.43 2.68 1.33
C LEU A 10 -3.05 3.83 0.53
N TYR A 11 -2.31 4.91 0.31
CA TYR A 11 -2.75 6.03 -0.52
C TYR A 11 -2.93 5.63 -1.99
N ASP A 12 -2.04 4.83 -2.56
CA ASP A 12 -2.14 4.37 -3.95
C ASP A 12 -3.40 3.53 -4.19
N PHE A 13 -3.82 2.75 -3.18
CA PHE A 13 -5.00 1.90 -3.28
C PHE A 13 -6.31 2.62 -2.90
N TYR A 14 -6.26 3.54 -1.95
CA TYR A 14 -7.45 4.12 -1.31
C TYR A 14 -7.54 5.65 -1.37
N GLY A 15 -6.54 6.33 -1.92
CA GLY A 15 -6.47 7.78 -2.02
C GLY A 15 -7.62 8.39 -2.81
N GLU A 16 -8.14 7.68 -3.81
CA GLU A 16 -9.34 8.08 -4.58
C GLU A 16 -10.64 8.06 -3.75
N LEU A 17 -10.64 7.47 -2.55
CA LEU A 17 -11.79 7.51 -1.63
C LEU A 17 -11.76 8.74 -0.73
N LEU A 18 -10.65 9.48 -0.71
CA LEU A 18 -10.55 10.76 -0.02
C LEU A 18 -11.19 11.86 -0.88
N THR A 19 -11.70 12.89 -0.23
CA THR A 19 -12.17 14.09 -0.93
C THR A 19 -11.00 14.83 -1.59
N GLU A 20 -11.25 15.58 -2.66
CA GLU A 20 -10.23 16.39 -3.35
C GLU A 20 -9.41 17.27 -2.39
N HIS A 21 -10.08 17.88 -1.41
CA HIS A 21 -9.40 18.72 -0.41
C HIS A 21 -8.46 17.90 0.51
N GLN A 22 -8.87 16.69 0.88
CA GLN A 22 -8.05 15.77 1.68
C GLN A 22 -6.85 15.27 0.87
N LYS A 23 -7.07 14.85 -0.39
CA LYS A 23 -6.00 14.40 -1.30
C LYS A 23 -4.94 15.48 -1.46
N LYS A 24 -5.36 16.71 -1.79
CA LYS A 24 -4.45 17.85 -1.94
C LYS A 24 -3.58 18.05 -0.70
N ILE A 25 -4.19 18.20 0.48
CA ILE A 25 -3.45 18.41 1.73
C ILE A 25 -2.52 17.22 2.04
N TYR A 26 -2.98 16.00 1.77
CA TYR A 26 -2.19 14.80 2.01
C TYR A 26 -0.97 14.74 1.11
N GLU A 27 -1.14 14.99 -0.19
CA GLU A 27 -0.08 14.97 -1.18
C GLU A 27 0.94 16.07 -0.92
N ASP A 28 0.47 17.26 -0.53
CA ASP A 28 1.33 18.37 -0.15
C ASP A 28 2.26 18.03 1.02
N VAL A 29 1.78 17.24 2.00
CA VAL A 29 2.58 16.78 3.14
C VAL A 29 3.48 15.59 2.79
N VAL A 30 2.95 14.61 2.07
CA VAL A 30 3.58 13.29 1.93
C VAL A 30 4.47 13.17 0.69
N TYR A 31 4.15 13.89 -0.39
CA TYR A 31 4.86 13.80 -1.66
C TYR A 31 5.57 15.11 -2.07
N ASN A 32 5.03 16.27 -1.68
CA ASN A 32 5.62 17.57 -2.05
C ASN A 32 6.53 18.16 -0.97
N ASP A 33 6.69 17.50 0.19
CA ASP A 33 7.50 17.94 1.33
C ASP A 33 7.20 19.39 1.81
N LEU A 34 5.97 19.87 1.59
CA LEU A 34 5.57 21.20 2.04
C LEU A 34 5.43 21.22 3.56
N SER A 35 5.85 22.34 4.18
CA SER A 35 5.68 22.49 5.62
C SER A 35 4.19 22.68 5.96
N LEU A 36 3.79 22.18 7.14
CA LEU A 36 2.42 22.37 7.63
C LEU A 36 2.00 23.85 7.71
N SER A 37 2.95 24.77 7.82
CA SER A 37 2.70 26.22 7.84
C SER A 37 2.38 26.77 6.44
N GLU A 38 3.11 26.33 5.41
CA GLU A 38 2.87 26.70 4.01
C GLU A 38 1.50 26.21 3.57
N ILE A 39 1.20 24.93 3.84
CA ILE A 39 -0.10 24.31 3.49
C ILE A 39 -1.25 25.01 4.23
N ALA A 40 -1.05 25.35 5.50
CA ALA A 40 -2.04 26.07 6.29
C ALA A 40 -2.36 27.45 5.68
N GLN A 41 -1.32 28.18 5.26
CA GLN A 41 -1.47 29.48 4.61
C GLN A 41 -2.21 29.37 3.28
N GLU A 42 -1.84 28.41 2.42
CA GLU A 42 -2.45 28.23 1.11
C GLU A 42 -3.92 27.79 1.17
N ASN A 43 -4.29 27.02 2.19
CA ASN A 43 -5.64 26.49 2.35
C ASN A 43 -6.51 27.31 3.32
N GLY A 44 -5.97 28.39 3.90
CA GLY A 44 -6.69 29.25 4.84
C GLY A 44 -7.11 28.53 6.14
N ILE A 45 -6.34 27.53 6.56
CA ILE A 45 -6.59 26.73 7.79
C ILE A 45 -5.45 26.90 8.79
N SER A 46 -5.61 26.38 10.01
CA SER A 46 -4.53 26.40 10.99
C SER A 46 -3.53 25.28 10.73
N ARG A 47 -2.27 25.46 11.18
CA ARG A 47 -1.26 24.40 11.18
C ARG A 47 -1.74 23.12 11.88
N GLN A 48 -2.51 23.28 12.96
CA GLN A 48 -3.15 22.16 13.66
C GLN A 48 -4.21 21.48 12.78
N GLY A 49 -4.98 22.27 12.00
CA GLY A 49 -5.94 21.76 11.04
C GLY A 49 -5.31 20.90 9.95
N VAL A 50 -4.13 21.29 9.44
CA VAL A 50 -3.37 20.47 8.48
C VAL A 50 -2.95 19.15 9.13
N HIS A 51 -2.35 19.20 10.32
CA HIS A 51 -1.93 18.00 11.06
C HIS A 51 -3.10 17.04 11.32
N ASP A 52 -4.24 17.56 11.76
CA ASP A 52 -5.44 16.77 12.04
C ASP A 52 -6.08 16.22 10.75
N MET A 53 -5.95 16.92 9.62
CA MET A 53 -6.37 16.42 8.32
C MET A 53 -5.56 15.20 7.92
N VAL A 54 -4.23 15.28 7.95
CA VAL A 54 -3.33 14.16 7.59
C VAL A 54 -3.59 12.96 8.48
N ARG A 55 -3.71 13.18 9.80
CA ARG A 55 -4.03 12.11 10.76
C ARG A 55 -5.36 11.42 10.44
N ARG A 56 -6.39 12.17 10.07
CA ARG A 56 -7.69 11.61 9.68
C ARG A 56 -7.59 10.83 8.38
N CYS A 57 -6.85 11.32 7.39
CA CYS A 57 -6.62 10.60 6.13
C CYS A 57 -5.94 9.25 6.39
N ASN A 58 -4.83 9.24 7.14
CA ASN A 58 -4.14 8.00 7.53
C ASN A 58 -5.08 7.00 8.22
N HIS A 59 -5.95 7.48 9.11
CA HIS A 59 -6.93 6.62 9.78
C HIS A 59 -7.96 6.06 8.79
N MET A 60 -8.50 6.89 7.89
CA MET A 60 -9.45 6.44 6.86
C MET A 60 -8.83 5.39 5.94
N LEU A 61 -7.62 5.63 5.42
CA LEU A 61 -6.90 4.70 4.56
C LEU A 61 -6.66 3.35 5.27
N THR A 62 -6.26 3.39 6.54
CA THR A 62 -6.10 2.18 7.37
C THR A 62 -7.43 1.45 7.57
N GLU A 63 -8.52 2.17 7.80
CA GLU A 63 -9.85 1.58 7.96
C GLU A 63 -10.37 0.94 6.66
N TYR A 64 -10.01 1.49 5.50
CA TYR A 64 -10.31 0.85 4.22
C TYR A 64 -9.53 -0.47 4.07
N GLU A 65 -8.24 -0.48 4.39
CA GLU A 65 -7.46 -1.72 4.38
C GLU A 65 -8.01 -2.77 5.36
N ASN A 66 -8.35 -2.36 6.59
CA ASN A 66 -8.93 -3.28 7.59
C ASN A 66 -10.24 -3.95 7.12
N LYS A 67 -10.93 -3.35 6.14
CA LYS A 67 -12.21 -3.87 5.62
C LYS A 67 -12.03 -4.62 4.30
N LEU A 68 -11.10 -4.17 3.46
CA LEU A 68 -10.98 -4.62 2.07
C LEU A 68 -9.77 -5.52 1.84
N HIS A 69 -8.73 -5.41 2.69
CA HIS A 69 -7.50 -6.21 2.65
C HIS A 69 -6.82 -6.22 1.27
N LEU A 70 -6.92 -5.12 0.51
CA LEU A 70 -6.43 -5.11 -0.87
C LEU A 70 -4.92 -5.05 -0.92
N VAL A 71 -4.31 -4.28 -0.02
CA VAL A 71 -2.85 -4.19 0.02
C VAL A 71 -2.26 -5.48 0.57
N GLU A 72 -2.85 -6.07 1.62
CA GLU A 72 -2.45 -7.40 2.10
C GLU A 72 -2.47 -8.44 0.97
N ARG A 73 -3.58 -8.55 0.23
CA ARG A 73 -3.71 -9.48 -0.89
C ARG A 73 -2.69 -9.19 -1.99
N PHE A 74 -2.51 -7.93 -2.36
CA PHE A 74 -1.51 -7.51 -3.35
C PHE A 74 -0.10 -7.95 -2.94
N LEU A 75 0.29 -7.73 -1.68
CA LEU A 75 1.61 -8.11 -1.17
C LEU A 75 1.82 -9.63 -1.17
N LYS A 76 0.79 -10.42 -0.84
CA LYS A 76 0.85 -11.90 -0.93
C LYS A 76 1.01 -12.37 -2.36
N ILE A 77 0.22 -11.83 -3.29
CA ILE A 77 0.33 -12.14 -4.72
C ILE A 77 1.72 -11.81 -5.23
N ARG A 78 2.23 -10.60 -4.93
CA ARG A 78 3.58 -10.16 -5.31
C ARG A 78 4.65 -11.10 -4.77
N SER A 79 4.59 -11.44 -3.49
CA SER A 79 5.54 -12.38 -2.86
C SER A 79 5.53 -13.75 -3.53
N GLY A 80 4.36 -14.28 -3.88
CA GLY A 80 4.26 -15.57 -4.57
C GLY A 80 4.88 -15.53 -5.97
N VAL A 81 4.69 -14.43 -6.71
CA VAL A 81 5.32 -14.22 -8.01
C VAL A 81 6.84 -14.08 -7.89
N ASP A 82 7.34 -13.34 -6.89
CA ASP A 82 8.77 -13.20 -6.62
C ASP A 82 9.41 -14.56 -6.29
N GLU A 83 8.73 -15.41 -5.50
CA GLU A 83 9.19 -16.76 -5.21
C GLU A 83 9.25 -17.63 -6.48
N MET A 84 8.24 -17.56 -7.35
CA MET A 84 8.28 -18.25 -8.65
C MET A 84 9.47 -17.82 -9.51
N LYS A 85 9.78 -16.53 -9.53
CA LYS A 85 10.95 -16.01 -10.25
C LYS A 85 12.24 -16.59 -9.67
N HIS A 86 12.40 -16.58 -8.35
CA HIS A 86 13.57 -17.18 -7.70
C HIS A 86 13.71 -18.67 -7.97
N LEU A 87 12.61 -19.42 -8.00
CA LEU A 87 12.63 -20.85 -8.34
C LEU A 87 13.07 -21.09 -9.79
N SER A 88 12.71 -20.21 -10.72
CA SER A 88 13.12 -20.32 -12.13
C SER A 88 14.63 -20.11 -12.36
N GLU A 89 15.28 -19.37 -11.45
CA GLU A 89 16.72 -19.08 -11.49
C GLU A 89 17.54 -20.07 -10.65
N ASN A 90 16.88 -20.96 -9.89
CA ASN A 90 17.54 -21.90 -9.00
C ASN A 90 18.10 -23.12 -9.76
N THR A 91 19.43 -23.29 -9.70
CA THR A 91 20.15 -24.37 -10.38
C THR A 91 20.28 -25.67 -9.57
N GLU A 92 19.92 -25.64 -8.28
CA GLU A 92 20.05 -26.79 -7.37
C GLU A 92 18.81 -27.68 -7.36
N LEU A 93 17.65 -27.14 -7.77
CA LEU A 93 16.39 -27.87 -7.79
C LEU A 93 16.19 -28.63 -9.11
N THR A 94 15.60 -29.81 -8.99
CA THR A 94 15.15 -30.58 -10.16
C THR A 94 13.93 -29.91 -10.80
N LYS A 95 13.67 -30.24 -12.07
CA LYS A 95 12.49 -29.76 -12.78
C LYS A 95 11.18 -30.16 -12.11
N GLU A 96 11.10 -31.38 -11.55
CA GLU A 96 9.91 -31.83 -10.83
C GLU A 96 9.66 -31.03 -9.54
N GLU A 97 10.70 -30.69 -8.79
CA GLU A 97 10.60 -29.86 -7.58
C GLU A 97 10.13 -28.44 -7.91
N ILE A 98 10.71 -27.83 -8.96
CA ILE A 98 10.30 -26.51 -9.44
C ILE A 98 8.82 -26.52 -9.86
N LEU A 99 8.41 -27.48 -10.69
CA LEU A 99 7.02 -27.59 -11.15
C LEU A 99 6.05 -27.83 -10.00
N GLY A 100 6.42 -28.67 -9.02
CA GLY A 100 5.62 -28.89 -7.82
C GLY A 100 5.42 -27.62 -7.00
N ARG A 101 6.51 -26.86 -6.80
CA ARG A 101 6.47 -25.61 -6.02
C ARG A 101 5.70 -24.50 -6.75
N VAL A 102 5.92 -24.32 -8.05
CA VAL A 102 5.17 -23.37 -8.88
C VAL A 102 3.67 -23.67 -8.84
N ASN A 103 3.26 -24.94 -8.96
CA ASN A 103 1.85 -25.31 -8.87
C ASN A 103 1.25 -24.97 -7.49
N SER A 104 1.99 -25.19 -6.40
CA SER A 104 1.56 -24.80 -5.05
C SER A 104 1.34 -23.28 -4.95
N LEU A 105 2.34 -22.50 -5.39
CA LEU A 105 2.28 -21.04 -5.36
C LEU A 105 1.14 -20.50 -6.24
N CYS A 106 0.90 -21.08 -7.42
CA CYS A 106 -0.24 -20.72 -8.27
C CYS A 106 -1.57 -20.95 -7.53
N CYS A 107 -1.73 -22.10 -6.86
CA CYS A 107 -2.92 -22.40 -6.08
C CYS A 107 -3.12 -21.43 -4.89
N GLU A 108 -2.03 -20.98 -4.27
CA GLU A 108 -2.08 -19.99 -3.18
C GLU A 108 -2.48 -18.60 -3.70
N ILE A 109 -1.84 -18.13 -4.77
CA ILE A 109 -2.16 -16.84 -5.41
C ILE A 109 -3.63 -16.81 -5.87
N LEU A 110 -4.13 -17.89 -6.49
CA LEU A 110 -5.51 -17.97 -6.94
C LEU A 110 -6.54 -17.88 -5.81
N LYS A 111 -6.19 -18.23 -4.57
CA LYS A 111 -7.08 -18.04 -3.40
C LYS A 111 -7.13 -16.60 -2.92
N GLU A 112 -6.13 -15.81 -3.25
CA GLU A 112 -6.03 -14.39 -2.89
C GLU A 112 -6.64 -13.47 -3.98
N LEU A 113 -7.22 -14.02 -5.05
CA LEU A 113 -7.95 -13.29 -6.11
C LEU A 113 -9.46 -13.31 -5.88
#